data_AF-A0A2M8D7M0-F1
#
_entry.id   AF-A0A2M8D7M0-F1
#
_cell.length_a   1.000
_cell.length_b   1.000
_cell.length_c   1.000
_cell.angle_alpha   90.00
_cell.angle_beta   90.00
_cell.angle_gamma   90.00
#
_symmetry.space_group_name_H-M   'P 1'
#
loop_
_entity.id
_entity.type
_entity.pdbx_description
1 polymer ?
#
loop_
_entity_poly.entity_id
_entity_poly.type
_entity_poly.pdbx_seq_one_letter_code
_entity_poly.pdbx_strand_id
1 'polypeptide(L)' 'MKCFSSDIFATQAAKIVGVNRNTTHDWFNCFRKEILKFQEKENGSFQDGIELDELYLGGPRKKLHANDRRKR' A
#
# COMPACT_ATOMS: atom_id res chain seq x y z
N MET A 1 -7.53 6.22 11.86
CA MET A 1 -7.18 4.82 12.15
C MET A 1 -8.27 3.83 11.77
N LYS A 2 -9.51 3.91 12.29
CA LYS A 2 -10.58 2.92 11.98
C LYS A 2 -10.72 2.56 10.50
N CYS A 3 -10.87 3.54 9.59
CA CYS A 3 -10.98 3.25 8.15
C CYS A 3 -9.72 2.60 7.54
N PHE A 4 -8.53 2.99 8.00
CA PHE A 4 -7.27 2.42 7.53
C PHE A 4 -7.12 0.96 7.98
N SER A 5 -7.44 0.67 9.24
CA SER A 5 -7.37 -0.67 9.81
C SER A 5 -8.45 -1.62 9.28
N SER A 6 -9.60 -1.10 8.83
CA SER A 6 -10.69 -1.87 8.23
C SER A 6 -10.56 -2.04 6.70
N ASP A 7 -9.38 -1.83 6.15
CA ASP A 7 -9.06 -1.97 4.71
C ASP A 7 -9.99 -1.15 3.77
N ILE A 8 -10.42 0.02 4.24
CA ILE A 8 -11.22 0.95 3.43
C ILE A 8 -10.27 1.82 2.60
N PHE A 9 -10.49 1.88 1.29
CA PHE A 9 -9.67 2.71 0.40
C PHE A 9 -9.73 4.21 0.77
N ALA A 10 -8.63 4.94 0.58
CA ALA A 10 -8.55 6.37 0.90
C ALA A 10 -9.65 7.21 0.23
N THR A 11 -10.08 6.84 -0.98
CA THR A 11 -11.18 7.51 -1.70
C THR A 11 -12.55 7.26 -1.07
N GLN A 12 -12.78 6.08 -0.49
CA GLN A 12 -13.99 5.76 0.26
C GLN A 12 -13.95 6.43 1.64
N ALA A 13 -12.81 6.37 2.32
CA ALA A 13 -12.59 7.03 3.60
C ALA A 13 -12.79 8.55 3.50
N ALA A 14 -12.37 9.18 2.40
CA ALA A 14 -12.62 10.60 2.14
C ALA A 14 -14.12 10.94 2.14
N LYS A 15 -14.96 10.08 1.54
CA LYS A 15 -16.42 10.24 1.54
C LYS A 15 -17.03 10.05 2.93
N ILE A 16 -16.55 9.05 3.67
CA ILE A 16 -17.03 8.74 5.04
C ILE A 16 -16.70 9.88 6.01
N VAL A 17 -15.49 10.42 5.92
CA VAL A 17 -14.98 11.46 6.83
C VAL A 17 -15.36 12.87 6.36
N GLY A 18 -15.79 13.03 5.11
CA GLY A 18 -16.20 14.33 4.56
C GLY A 18 -15.03 15.27 4.24
N VAL A 19 -13.86 14.73 3.90
CA VAL A 19 -12.65 15.50 3.59
C VAL A 19 -12.18 15.24 2.16
N ASN A 20 -11.26 16.08 1.67
CA ASN A 20 -10.67 15.89 0.36
C ASN A 20 -9.92 14.53 0.29
N ARG A 21 -10.08 13.83 -0.84
CA ARG A 21 -9.32 12.63 -1.20
C ARG A 21 -7.82 12.77 -0.94
N ASN A 22 -7.23 13.90 -1.32
CA ASN A 22 -5.80 14.13 -1.18
C ASN A 22 -5.39 14.13 0.29
N THR A 23 -6.19 14.79 1.14
CA THR A 23 -5.99 14.80 2.59
C THR A 23 -6.04 13.38 3.18
N THR A 24 -7.03 12.58 2.81
CA THR A 24 -7.12 11.19 3.29
C THR A 24 -5.96 10.33 2.76
N HIS A 25 -5.54 10.55 1.52
CA HIS A 25 -4.39 9.86 0.93
C HIS A 25 -3.09 10.20 1.67
N ASP A 26 -2.89 11.46 2.01
CA ASP A 26 -1.73 11.91 2.78
C ASP A 26 -1.71 11.31 4.19
N TRP A 27 -2.87 11.25 4.88
CA TRP A 27 -2.98 10.55 6.16
C TRP A 27 -2.63 9.06 6.06
N PHE A 28 -3.15 8.38 5.03
CA PHE A 28 -2.84 6.97 4.80
C PHE A 28 -1.34 6.75 4.53
N ASN A 29 -0.70 7.68 3.82
CA ASN A 29 0.74 7.62 3.60
C ASN A 29 1.54 7.86 4.88
N CYS A 30 1.10 8.77 5.75
CA CYS A 30 1.72 8.94 7.06
C CYS A 30 1.67 7.63 7.87
N PHE A 31 0.51 6.95 7.90
CA PHE A 31 0.39 5.66 8.60
C PHE A 31 1.33 4.59 8.02
N ARG A 32 1.38 4.47 6.69
CA ARG A 32 2.30 3.52 6.03
C ARG A 32 3.77 3.80 6.36
N LYS A 33 4.17 5.07 6.39
CA LYS A 33 5.54 5.46 6.74
C LYS A 33 5.89 5.08 8.18
N GLU A 34 4.98 5.30 9.12
CA GLU A 34 5.20 4.92 10.53
C GLU A 34 5.23 3.40 10.70
N ILE A 35 4.36 2.66 10.00
CA ILE A 35 4.41 1.19 9.98
C ILE A 35 5.74 0.70 9.42
N LEU A 36 6.20 1.27 8.30
CA LEU A 36 7.48 0.92 7.70
C LEU A 36 8.64 1.17 8.67
N LYS A 37 8.70 2.35 9.30
CA LYS A 37 9.73 2.66 10.31
C LYS A 37 9.71 1.68 11.48
N PHE A 38 8.51 1.30 11.94
CA PHE A 38 8.36 0.31 13.00
C PHE A 38 8.87 -1.06 12.55
N GLN A 39 8.50 -1.51 11.35
CA GLN A 39 8.97 -2.77 10.79
C GLN A 39 10.49 -2.79 10.57
N GLU A 40 11.07 -1.72 10.06
CA GLU A 40 12.52 -1.58 9.89
C GLU A 40 13.26 -1.65 11.23
N LYS A 41 12.67 -1.07 12.28
CA LYS A 41 13.22 -1.11 13.64
C LYS A 41 13.12 -2.52 14.25
N GLU A 42 11.96 -3.16 14.16
CA GLU A 42 11.70 -4.45 14.80
C GLU A 42 12.37 -5.63 14.07
N ASN A 43 12.35 -5.61 12.74
CA ASN A 43 12.81 -6.74 11.93
C ASN A 43 14.27 -6.58 11.44
N GLY A 44 14.86 -5.40 11.59
CA GLY A 44 16.24 -5.13 11.17
C GLY A 44 16.53 -5.46 9.70
N SER A 45 17.81 -5.53 9.34
CA SER A 45 18.23 -6.16 8.08
C SER A 45 17.90 -7.65 8.17
N PHE A 46 16.96 -8.14 7.36
CA PHE A 46 16.67 -9.56 7.21
C PHE A 46 17.97 -10.34 6.95
N GLN A 47 18.52 -10.99 7.98
CA GLN A 47 19.84 -11.64 7.92
C GLN A 47 19.74 -13.15 7.65
N ASP A 48 18.57 -13.75 7.88
CA ASP A 48 18.31 -15.15 7.59
C ASP A 48 17.12 -15.27 6.63
N GLY A 49 17.19 -16.27 5.74
CA GLY A 49 16.31 -16.44 4.58
C GLY A 49 14.85 -16.09 4.87
N ILE A 50 14.33 -15.11 4.13
CA ILE A 50 12.94 -14.67 4.23
C ILE A 50 12.05 -15.78 3.67
N GLU A 51 11.23 -16.38 4.53
CA GLU A 51 10.16 -17.27 4.08
C GLU A 51 9.07 -16.41 3.42
N LEU A 52 8.86 -16.60 2.13
CA LEU A 52 7.86 -15.89 1.35
C LEU A 52 6.49 -16.52 1.59
N ASP A 53 5.71 -15.94 2.49
CA ASP A 53 4.28 -16.25 2.58
C ASP A 53 3.57 -15.66 1.34
N GLU A 54 3.25 -16.52 0.37
CA GLU A 54 2.55 -16.13 -0.85
C GLU A 54 1.07 -15.83 -0.59
N LEU A 55 0.79 -14.65 -0.03
CA LEU A 55 -0.53 -14.05 -0.13
C LEU A 55 -0.69 -13.46 -1.54
N TYR A 56 -1.46 -14.15 -2.39
CA TYR A 56 -1.72 -13.73 -3.77
C TYR A 56 -2.53 -12.41 -3.78
N LEU A 57 -1.84 -11.28 -3.94
CA LEU A 57 -2.42 -9.93 -3.99
C LEU A 57 -2.80 -9.47 -5.42
N GLY A 58 -2.90 -10.42 -6.36
CA GLY A 58 -3.25 -10.17 -7.75
C GLY A 58 -2.02 -9.97 -8.66
N GLY A 59 -2.15 -10.43 -9.91
CA GLY A 59 -1.08 -10.40 -10.89
C GLY A 59 -0.62 -9.00 -11.31
N PRO A 60 0.51 -8.90 -12.03
CA PRO A 60 1.10 -7.63 -12.44
C PRO A 60 0.07 -6.73 -13.12
N ARG A 61 -0.01 -5.47 -12.67
CA ARG A 61 -0.95 -4.50 -13.24
C ARG A 61 -0.68 -4.36 -14.74
N LYS A 62 -1.73 -4.45 -15.56
CA LYS A 62 -1.63 -4.28 -17.02
C LYS A 62 -0.82 -3.03 -17.33
N LYS A 63 0.20 -3.18 -18.18
CA LYS A 63 1.11 -2.09 -18.53
C LYS A 63 0.32 -0.90 -19.09
N LEU A 64 0.57 0.28 -18.51
CA LEU A 64 -0.24 1.49 -18.71
C LEU A 64 0.01 2.14 -20.08
N HIS A 65 1.22 2.02 -20.62
CA HIS A 65 1.60 2.68 -21.87
C HIS A 65 1.45 1.76 -23.09
N ALA A 66 1.10 2.35 -24.23
CA ALA A 66 0.96 1.61 -25.49
C ALA A 66 2.27 0.93 -25.93
N ASN A 67 3.42 1.57 -25.65
CA ASN A 67 4.76 1.06 -25.98
C ASN A 67 5.11 -0.22 -25.22
N ASP A 68 4.50 -0.43 -24.07
CA ASP A 68 4.74 -1.58 -23.21
C ASP A 68 3.99 -2.85 -23.68
N ARG A 69 2.99 -2.69 -24.56
CA ARG A 69 2.08 -3.75 -25.04
C ARG A 69 2.65 -4.58 -26.19
N ARG A 70 3.83 -4.26 -26.73
CA ARG A 70 4.44 -4.98 -27.86
C ARG A 70 5.93 -5.19 -27.66
N LYS A 71 6.34 -6.46 -27.58
CA LYS A 71 7.02 -7.18 -28.69
C LYS A 71 6.90 -8.67 -28.43
N ARG A 72 6.59 -9.40 -29.51
CA ARG A 72 6.62 -10.86 -29.59
C ARG A 72 8.03 -11.37 -29.38
#